data_AF-A0A1R1XFA7-F1
#
_entry.id   AF-A0A1R1XFA7-F1
#
_cell.length_a   1.000
_cell.length_b   1.000
_cell.length_c   1.000
_cell.angle_alpha   90.00
_cell.angle_beta   90.00
_cell.angle_gamma   90.00
#
_symmetry.space_group_name_H-M   'P 1'
#
loop_
_entity.id
_entity.type
_entity.pdbx_description
1 polymer ?
#
loop_
_entity_poly.entity_id
_entity_poly.type
_entity_poly.pdbx_seq_one_letter_code
_entity_poly.pdbx_strand_id
1 'polypeptide(L)' 'MKMKLEFNAPYKPEWLGAVERMNSTVQYLLAKACGGDYTEWELKIPEILSGIRMRVSSRTGELCTRAEWENKKKKCRV' A
#
# COMPACT_ATOMS: atom_id res chain seq x y z
N MET A 1 9.48 -5.89 -23.49
CA MET A 1 8.58 -5.28 -22.49
C MET A 1 8.98 -3.81 -22.34
N LYS A 2 8.18 -2.85 -22.79
CA LYS A 2 8.48 -1.42 -22.63
C LYS A 2 7.79 -0.92 -21.36
N MET A 3 8.57 -0.62 -20.32
CA MET A 3 8.05 0.09 -19.14
C MET A 3 7.86 1.56 -19.49
N LYS A 4 6.67 2.11 -19.26
CA LYS A 4 6.43 3.55 -19.25
C LYS A 4 6.75 4.06 -17.85
N LEU A 5 7.71 4.97 -17.74
CA LEU A 5 8.00 5.70 -16.51
C LEU A 5 7.04 6.89 -16.45
N GLU A 6 6.22 6.93 -15.40
CA GLU A 6 5.39 8.08 -15.09
C GLU A 6 6.06 8.87 -13.96
N PHE A 7 6.49 10.09 -14.28
CA PHE A 7 7.10 10.99 -13.31
C PHE A 7 6.05 11.94 -12.75
N ASN A 8 6.01 12.09 -11.43
CA ASN A 8 5.16 13.08 -10.79
C ASN A 8 5.81 14.47 -10.85
N ALA A 9 4.98 15.52 -10.88
CA ALA A 9 5.45 16.88 -10.72
C ALA A 9 6.04 17.08 -9.30
N PRO A 10 7.15 17.82 -9.15
CA PRO A 10 7.76 18.04 -7.85
C PRO A 10 6.81 18.80 -6.90
N TYR A 11 6.89 18.48 -5.61
CA TYR A 11 6.13 19.11 -4.52
C TYR A 11 4.59 19.03 -4.63
N LYS A 12 4.06 18.00 -5.32
CA LYS A 12 2.62 17.69 -5.37
C LYS A 12 2.31 16.33 -4.74
N PRO A 13 2.31 16.25 -3.39
CA PRO A 13 2.03 15.00 -2.66
C PRO A 13 0.62 14.45 -2.94
N GLU A 14 -0.35 15.34 -3.12
CA GLU A 14 -1.77 15.04 -3.38
C GLU A 14 -2.00 14.11 -4.59
N TRP A 15 -1.13 14.18 -5.60
CA TRP A 15 -1.26 13.39 -6.84
C TRP A 15 -0.99 11.90 -6.60
N LEU A 16 -0.22 11.58 -5.55
CA LEU A 16 0.05 10.22 -5.10
C LEU A 16 -0.58 9.93 -3.73
N GLY A 17 -1.65 10.66 -3.36
CA GLY A 17 -2.22 10.59 -2.02
C GLY A 17 -2.70 9.20 -1.57
N ALA A 18 -2.94 8.26 -2.50
CA ALA A 18 -3.16 6.85 -2.14
C ALA A 18 -1.88 6.17 -1.62
N VAL A 19 -0.75 6.36 -2.29
CA VAL A 19 0.57 5.83 -1.91
C VAL A 19 1.03 6.48 -0.61
N GLU A 20 0.86 7.80 -0.46
CA GLU A 20 1.28 8.51 0.74
C GLU A 20 0.54 8.07 2.00
N ARG A 21 -0.80 7.92 1.91
CA ARG A 21 -1.60 7.37 3.01
C ARG A 21 -1.18 5.95 3.39
N MET A 22 -0.80 5.14 2.39
CA MET A 22 -0.28 3.81 2.64
C MET A 22 1.09 3.85 3.32
N ASN A 23 1.97 4.75 2.89
CA ASN A 23 3.29 4.94 3.51
C ASN A 23 3.17 5.33 4.99
N SER A 24 2.27 6.26 5.35
CA SER A 24 2.03 6.60 6.75
C SER A 24 1.52 5.41 7.56
N THR A 25 0.67 4.57 6.96
CA THR A 25 0.15 3.35 7.61
C THR A 25 1.26 2.33 7.86
N VAL A 26 2.13 2.09 6.87
CA VAL A 26 3.28 1.20 6.99
C VAL A 26 4.23 1.69 8.06
N GLN A 27 4.56 2.99 8.08
CA GLN A 27 5.42 3.59 9.10
C GLN A 27 4.86 3.40 10.51
N TYR A 28 3.55 3.64 10.70
CA TYR A 28 2.89 3.44 11.99
C TYR A 28 2.95 1.98 12.45
N LEU A 29 2.66 1.04 11.55
CA LEU A 29 2.70 -0.40 11.88
C LEU A 29 4.12 -0.88 12.17
N LEU A 30 5.10 -0.35 11.46
CA LEU A 30 6.51 -0.69 11.67
C LEU A 30 7.02 -0.13 12.99
N ALA A 31 6.73 1.12 13.32
CA ALA A 31 7.05 1.69 14.63
C ALA A 31 6.40 0.89 15.78
N LYS A 32 5.16 0.44 15.59
CA LYS A 32 4.45 -0.40 16.56
C LYS A 32 5.07 -1.80 16.70
N ALA A 33 5.48 -2.40 15.59
CA ALA A 33 6.06 -3.76 15.57
C ALA A 33 7.49 -3.80 16.12
N CYS A 34 8.28 -2.76 15.84
CA CYS A 34 9.67 -2.63 16.29
C CYS A 34 9.79 -2.19 17.75
N GLY A 35 8.80 -1.46 18.29
CA GLY A 35 8.78 -1.09 19.72
C GLY A 35 9.98 -0.27 20.19
N GLY A 36 10.69 0.40 19.28
CA GLY A 36 11.90 1.18 19.56
C GLY A 36 13.21 0.54 19.07
N ASP A 37 13.22 -0.76 18.78
CA ASP A 37 14.38 -1.45 18.20
C ASP A 37 14.16 -1.72 16.71
N TYR A 38 14.95 -1.06 15.88
CA TYR A 38 14.87 -1.14 14.43
C TYR A 38 15.95 -2.04 13.82
N THR A 39 16.68 -2.81 14.62
CA THR A 39 17.80 -3.63 14.11
C THR A 39 17.33 -4.70 13.11
N GLU A 40 16.10 -5.22 13.30
CA GLU A 40 15.52 -6.30 12.48
C GLU A 40 14.19 -5.90 11.81
N TRP A 41 14.03 -4.62 11.47
CA TRP A 41 12.79 -4.09 10.86
C TRP A 41 12.36 -4.84 9.58
N GLU A 42 13.33 -5.32 8.79
CA GLU A 42 13.09 -6.00 7.51
C GLU A 42 12.29 -7.29 7.68
N LEU A 43 12.51 -8.02 8.78
CA LEU A 43 11.80 -9.28 9.06
C LEU A 43 10.32 -9.04 9.37
N LYS A 44 9.96 -7.83 9.81
CA LYS A 44 8.58 -7.47 10.16
C LYS A 44 7.77 -6.97 8.95
N ILE A 45 8.43 -6.58 7.86
CA ILE A 45 7.74 -6.07 6.66
C ILE A 45 6.79 -7.10 6.03
N PRO A 46 7.17 -8.37 5.82
CA PRO A 46 6.27 -9.37 5.25
C PRO A 46 4.99 -9.56 6.08
N GLU A 47 5.12 -9.56 7.41
CA GLU A 47 4.00 -9.69 8.35
C GLU A 47 3.07 -8.48 8.27
N ILE A 48 3.64 -7.27 8.26
CA ILE A 48 2.90 -6.00 8.11
C ILE A 48 2.14 -5.98 6.78
N LEU A 49 2.80 -6.32 5.67
CA LEU A 49 2.19 -6.36 4.34
C LEU A 49 1.09 -7.43 4.24
N SER A 50 1.24 -8.56 4.93
CA SER A 50 0.18 -9.57 5.02
C SER A 50 -1.04 -9.01 5.76
N GLY A 51 -0.83 -8.38 6.92
CA GLY A 51 -1.89 -7.75 7.69
C GLY A 51 -2.64 -6.64 6.92
N ILE A 52 -1.91 -5.80 6.18
CA ILE A 52 -2.52 -4.75 5.35
C ILE A 52 -3.42 -5.36 4.26
N ARG A 53 -2.95 -6.44 3.61
CA ARG A 53 -3.71 -7.13 2.55
C ARG A 53 -4.94 -7.87 3.07
N MET A 54 -4.90 -8.38 4.29
CA MET A 54 -6.01 -9.06 4.97
C MET A 54 -7.01 -8.10 5.62
N ARG A 55 -6.72 -6.80 5.66
CA ARG A 55 -7.63 -5.82 6.24
C ARG A 55 -8.81 -5.56 5.28
N VAL A 56 -10.02 -5.62 5.80
CA VAL A 56 -11.21 -5.16 5.08
C VAL A 56 -11.22 -3.63 5.09
N SER A 57 -11.29 -3.04 3.92
CA SER A 57 -11.44 -1.58 3.77
C SER A 57 -12.79 -1.15 4.32
N SER A 58 -12.80 -0.24 5.29
CA SER A 58 -14.04 0.33 5.85
C SER A 58 -14.86 1.08 4.81
N ARG A 59 -14.23 1.59 3.74
CA ARG A 59 -14.89 2.35 2.68
C ARG A 59 -15.55 1.47 1.63
N THR A 60 -14.98 0.31 1.33
CA THR A 60 -15.45 -0.57 0.24
C THR A 60 -16.02 -1.89 0.74
N GLY A 61 -15.82 -2.26 2.01
CA GLY A 61 -16.26 -3.54 2.56
C GLY A 61 -15.47 -4.75 2.02
N GLU A 62 -14.41 -4.51 1.24
CA GLU A 62 -13.63 -5.55 0.58
C GLU A 62 -12.20 -5.60 1.08
N LEU A 63 -11.61 -6.80 0.99
CA LEU A 63 -10.17 -7.01 1.13
C LEU A 63 -9.42 -6.27 0.02
N CYS A 64 -8.28 -5.66 0.36
CA CYS A 64 -7.46 -4.91 -0.58
C CYS A 64 -7.10 -5.74 -1.84
N THR A 65 -6.80 -7.03 -1.68
CA THR A 65 -6.51 -7.96 -2.78
C THR A 65 -7.70 -8.23 -3.70
N ARG A 66 -8.93 -8.14 -3.18
CA ARG A 66 -10.16 -8.41 -3.94
C ARG A 66 -10.60 -7.18 -4.72
N ALA A 67 -10.50 -6.00 -4.13
CA ALA A 67 -10.79 -4.72 -4.78
C ALA A 67 -9.84 -4.45 -5.97
N GLU A 68 -8.55 -4.81 -5.86
CA GLU A 68 -7.59 -4.68 -6.98
C GLU A 68 -7.91 -5.62 -8.14
N TRP A 69 -8.34 -6.86 -7.86
CA TRP A 69 -8.74 -7.84 -8.87
C TRP A 69 -10.01 -7.42 -9.63
N GLU A 70 -11.01 -6.90 -8.92
CA GLU A 70 -12.23 -6.31 -9.47
C GLU A 70 -11.91 -5.11 -10.39
N ASN A 71 -11.02 -4.22 -9.95
CA ASN A 71 -10.64 -3.03 -10.69
C ASN A 71 -9.80 -3.36 -11.94
N LYS A 72 -8.88 -4.34 -11.84
CA LYS A 72 -8.17 -4.90 -13.01
C LYS A 72 -9.13 -5.58 -13.99
N LYS A 73 -10.14 -6.32 -13.52
CA LYS A 73 -11.18 -6.91 -14.40
C LYS A 73 -11.97 -5.85 -15.17
N LYS A 74 -12.30 -4.72 -14.53
CA LYS A 74 -12.97 -3.58 -15.19
C LYS A 74 -12.05 -2.90 -16.21
N LYS A 75 -10.76 -2.76 -15.91
CA LYS A 75 -9.76 -2.13 -16.80
C LYS A 75 -9.34 -3.00 -18.00
N CYS A 76 -9.39 -4.33 -17.87
CA CYS A 76 -9.13 -5.28 -18.96
C CYS A 76 -10.37 -5.67 -19.78
N ARG A 77 -11.54 -5.08 -19.48
CA ARG A 77 -12.78 -5.22 -20.26
C ARG A 77 -13.01 -3.95 -21.09
N VAL A 78 -12.02 -3.60 -21.90
CA VAL A 78 -12.10 -2.63 -23.01
C VAL A 78 -11.27 -3.20 -24.15
#